data_AF-A0AAJ3FHH7-F1
#
_entry.id   AF-A0AAJ3FHH7-F1
#
_cell.length_a   1.000
_cell.length_b   1.000
_cell.length_c   1.000
_cell.angle_alpha   90.00
_cell.angle_beta   90.00
_cell.angle_gamma   90.00
#
_symmetry.space_group_name_H-M   'P 1'
#
loop_
_entity.id
_entity.type
_entity.pdbx_description
1 polymer ?
#
loop_
_entity_poly.entity_id
_entity_poly.type
_entity_poly.pdbx_seq_one_letter_code
_entity_poly.pdbx_strand_id
1 'polypeptide(L)'
;MGRLTVLKQIAADLASQFGPDCEVVIHDLKTSEPEHSIVYIVNGHVTNRDIGDGPSNAVFDAIRNQEKGATPEDHTGYLMKTADGKIL
;
A
#
# COMPACT_ATOMS: atom_id res chain seq x y z
N MET A 1 -15.18 14.37 -9.74
CA MET A 1 -14.21 14.13 -8.66
C MET A 1 -13.41 12.89 -9.04
N GLY A 2 -12.07 12.93 -8.98
CA GLY A 2 -11.23 11.82 -9.46
C GLY A 2 -11.21 10.63 -8.50
N ARG A 3 -10.99 9.41 -9.00
CA ARG A 3 -10.90 8.18 -8.18
C ARG A 3 -9.88 8.30 -7.04
N LEU A 4 -8.70 8.85 -7.32
CA LEU A 4 -7.66 9.06 -6.30
C LEU A 4 -8.11 10.04 -5.20
N THR A 5 -8.93 11.04 -5.53
CA THR A 5 -9.45 11.99 -4.52
C THR A 5 -10.28 11.27 -3.47
N VAL A 6 -11.15 10.36 -3.90
CA VAL A 6 -12.00 9.55 -2.99
C VAL A 6 -11.13 8.60 -2.16
N LEU A 7 -10.15 7.92 -2.77
CA LEU A 7 -9.26 7.02 -2.04
C LEU A 7 -8.44 7.75 -0.97
N LYS A 8 -7.97 8.97 -1.24
CA LYS A 8 -7.26 9.80 -0.23
C LYS A 8 -8.15 10.14 0.96
N GLN A 9 -9.43 10.46 0.72
CA GLN A 9 -10.39 10.70 1.80
C GLN A 9 -10.59 9.45 2.65
N ILE A 10 -10.85 8.30 2.02
CA ILE A 10 -11.00 7.02 2.71
C ILE A 10 -9.75 6.66 3.53
N ALA A 11 -8.56 6.86 2.96
CA ALA A 11 -7.31 6.57 3.66
C ALA A 11 -7.11 7.45 4.91
N ALA A 12 -7.43 8.75 4.80
CA ALA A 12 -7.40 9.66 5.95
C ALA A 12 -8.43 9.26 7.02
N ASP A 13 -9.65 8.90 6.62
CA ASP A 13 -10.72 8.49 7.54
C ASP A 13 -10.35 7.20 8.28
N LEU A 14 -9.83 6.18 7.58
CA LEU A 14 -9.37 4.92 8.17
C LEU A 14 -8.24 5.15 9.18
N ALA A 15 -7.21 5.90 8.80
CA ALA A 15 -6.12 6.22 9.71
C ALA A 15 -6.60 7.01 10.95
N SER A 16 -7.56 7.93 10.78
CA SER A 16 -8.15 8.70 11.89
C SER A 16 -8.93 7.81 12.86
N GLN A 17 -9.61 6.78 12.35
CA GLN A 17 -10.41 5.85 13.14
C GLN A 17 -9.55 4.91 13.99
N PHE A 18 -8.41 4.46 13.47
CA PHE A 18 -7.54 3.50 14.15
C PHE A 18 -6.35 4.14 14.88
N GLY A 19 -6.09 5.42 14.65
CA GLY A 19 -5.06 6.19 15.35
C GLY A 19 -3.70 6.23 14.62
N PRO A 20 -2.68 6.86 15.24
CA PRO A 20 -1.40 7.15 14.59
C PRO A 20 -0.63 5.90 14.18
N ASP A 21 -0.86 4.76 14.84
CA ASP A 21 -0.19 3.48 14.52
C ASP A 21 -0.82 2.74 13.33
N CYS A 22 -1.88 3.30 12.71
CA CYS A 22 -2.48 2.76 11.50
C CYS A 22 -1.95 3.48 10.26
N GLU A 23 -1.15 2.77 9.46
CA GLU A 23 -0.66 3.26 8.18
C GLU A 23 -1.59 2.82 7.05
N VAL A 24 -1.94 3.77 6.18
CA VAL A 24 -2.73 3.48 4.97
C VAL A 24 -1.96 3.99 3.76
N VAL A 25 -1.75 3.09 2.80
CA VAL A 25 -0.92 3.35 1.62
C VAL A 25 -1.75 3.13 0.35
N ILE A 26 -1.63 4.05 -0.61
CA ILE A 26 -2.25 3.93 -1.93
C ILE A 26 -1.15 3.78 -2.97
N HIS A 27 -1.19 2.68 -3.72
CA HIS A 27 -0.29 2.42 -4.84
C HIS A 27 -0.95 2.72 -6.20
N ASP A 28 -0.19 3.32 -7.12
CA ASP A 28 -0.51 3.27 -8.55
C ASP A 28 0.24 2.11 -9.20
N LEU A 29 -0.47 1.02 -9.47
CA LEU A 29 0.10 -0.19 -10.10
C LEU A 29 0.09 -0.13 -11.63
N LYS A 30 -0.38 0.96 -12.24
CA LYS A 30 -0.31 1.17 -13.70
C LYS A 30 0.98 1.87 -14.14
N THR A 31 1.79 2.31 -13.18
CA THR A 31 3.09 2.94 -13.44
C THR A 31 4.03 1.99 -14.19
N SER A 32 4.92 2.55 -15.02
CA SER A 32 6.05 1.82 -15.61
C SER A 32 7.17 1.54 -14.61
N GLU A 33 7.10 2.14 -13.41
CA GLU A 33 8.11 2.03 -12.35
C GLU A 33 7.47 1.47 -11.06
N PRO A 34 7.21 0.15 -10.96
CA PRO A 34 6.50 -0.44 -9.81
C PRO A 34 7.18 -0.22 -8.46
N GLU A 35 8.51 -0.10 -8.47
CA GLU A 35 9.36 0.27 -7.32
C GLU A 35 9.05 1.67 -6.76
N HIS A 36 8.33 2.52 -7.51
CA HIS A 36 7.94 3.87 -7.12
C HIS A 36 6.41 4.06 -7.16
N SER A 37 5.69 3.05 -6.65
CA SER A 37 4.22 2.99 -6.80
C SER A 37 3.44 3.74 -5.71
N ILE A 38 4.03 4.09 -4.56
CA ILE A 38 3.29 4.84 -3.52
C ILE A 38 2.97 6.26 -4.00
N VAL A 39 1.69 6.55 -4.21
CA VAL A 39 1.20 7.88 -4.63
C VAL A 39 0.53 8.66 -3.50
N TYR A 40 0.28 8.00 -2.37
CA TYR A 40 -0.23 8.60 -1.14
C TYR A 40 0.00 7.68 0.05
N ILE A 41 0.34 8.27 1.19
CA ILE A 41 0.56 7.57 2.45
C ILE A 41 0.06 8.41 3.62
N VAL A 42 -0.57 7.76 4.59
CA VAL A 42 -0.93 8.33 5.90
C VAL A 42 -0.17 7.54 6.95
N ASN A 43 0.42 8.25 7.93
CA ASN A 43 1.20 7.65 9.02
C ASN A 43 2.40 6.80 8.57
N GLY A 44 3.13 7.23 7.53
CA GLY A 44 4.30 6.50 7.00
C GLY A 44 5.43 6.21 8.00
N HIS A 45 5.42 6.87 9.16
CA HIS A 45 6.31 6.58 10.28
C HIS A 45 6.14 5.17 10.88
N VAL A 46 5.02 4.48 10.61
CA VAL A 46 4.79 3.11 11.10
C VAL A 46 5.74 2.13 10.42
N THR A 47 5.98 2.30 9.12
CA THR A 47 6.90 1.45 8.34
C THR A 47 8.18 2.18 7.90
N ASN A 48 8.30 3.48 8.20
CA ASN A 48 9.35 4.36 7.68
C ASN A 48 9.36 4.42 6.14
N ARG A 49 8.17 4.55 5.53
CA ARG A 49 7.99 4.70 4.09
C ARG A 49 7.39 6.05 3.72
N ASP A 50 7.68 6.49 2.50
CA ASP A 50 7.24 7.76 1.93
C ASP A 50 6.62 7.62 0.53
N ILE A 51 6.08 8.72 0.01
CA ILE A 51 5.64 8.80 -1.39
C ILE A 51 6.83 8.53 -2.31
N GLY A 52 6.63 7.65 -3.30
CA GLY A 52 7.67 7.20 -4.20
C GLY A 52 8.39 5.93 -3.74
N ASP A 53 8.07 5.37 -2.57
CA ASP A 53 8.55 4.04 -2.22
C ASP A 53 7.77 2.92 -2.92
N GLY A 54 8.33 1.72 -2.85
CA GLY A 54 7.78 0.50 -3.46
C GLY A 54 6.73 -0.21 -2.60
N PRO A 55 6.02 -1.18 -3.18
CA PRO A 55 5.06 -1.99 -2.47
C PRO A 55 5.77 -3.17 -1.76
N SER A 56 5.01 -3.90 -0.93
CA SER A 56 5.52 -5.13 -0.32
C SER A 56 5.55 -6.29 -1.31
N ASN A 57 6.27 -7.37 -0.96
CA ASN A 57 6.33 -8.59 -1.78
C ASN A 57 4.96 -9.19 -2.10
N ALA A 58 3.97 -9.05 -1.20
CA ALA A 58 2.62 -9.52 -1.45
C ALA A 58 1.96 -8.85 -2.67
N VAL A 59 2.23 -7.56 -2.89
CA VAL A 59 1.72 -6.82 -4.05
C VAL A 59 2.43 -7.25 -5.33
N PHE A 60 3.76 -7.47 -5.28
CA PHE A 60 4.50 -8.00 -6.42
C PHE A 60 4.01 -9.39 -6.82
N ASP A 61 3.72 -10.26 -5.85
CA ASP A 61 3.14 -11.57 -6.11
C ASP A 61 1.74 -11.46 -6.73
N ALA A 62 0.90 -10.53 -6.25
CA ALA A 62 -0.41 -10.26 -6.82
C ALA A 62 -0.32 -9.78 -8.28
N ILE A 63 0.57 -8.84 -8.59
CA ILE A 63 0.83 -8.36 -9.96
C ILE A 63 1.24 -9.53 -10.86
N ARG A 64 2.24 -10.32 -10.43
CA ARG A 64 2.75 -11.46 -11.21
C ARG A 64 1.67 -12.51 -11.47
N ASN A 65 0.79 -12.76 -10.51
CA ASN A 65 -0.32 -13.70 -10.69
C ASN A 65 -1.38 -13.14 -11.64
N GLN A 66 -1.65 -11.84 -11.59
CA GLN A 66 -2.54 -11.18 -12.53
C GLN A 66 -2.02 -11.24 -13.98
N GLU A 67 -0.73 -11.06 -14.19
CA GLU A 67 -0.08 -11.24 -15.51
C GLU A 67 -0.23 -12.67 -16.06
N LYS A 68 -0.34 -13.66 -15.17
CA LYS A 68 -0.61 -15.07 -15.52
C LYS A 68 -2.10 -15.37 -15.74
N GLY A 69 -2.97 -14.36 -15.71
CA GLY A 69 -4.41 -14.48 -15.92
C GLY A 69 -5.21 -14.83 -14.67
N ALA A 70 -4.59 -14.81 -13.48
CA ALA A 70 -5.34 -14.94 -12.23
C ALA A 70 -6.09 -13.64 -11.91
N THR A 71 -7.24 -13.76 -11.24
CA THR A 71 -7.93 -12.58 -10.70
C THR A 71 -7.27 -12.22 -9.37
N PRO A 72 -6.92 -10.94 -9.12
CA PRO A 72 -6.44 -10.52 -7.80
C PRO A 72 -7.51 -10.80 -6.73
N GLU A 73 -7.09 -11.40 -5.63
CA GLU A 73 -7.95 -11.66 -4.47
C GLU A 73 -7.47 -10.82 -3.28
N ASP A 74 -8.42 -10.43 -2.42
CA ASP A 74 -8.10 -9.71 -1.20
C ASP A 74 -7.25 -10.58 -0.26
N HIS A 75 -6.13 -10.04 0.20
CA HIS A 75 -5.23 -10.72 1.12
C HIS A 75 -5.23 -10.01 2.48
N THR A 76 -6.02 -10.50 3.42
CA THR A 76 -6.12 -9.95 4.77
C THR A 76 -5.18 -10.67 5.75
N GLY A 77 -4.64 -9.95 6.75
CA GLY A 77 -3.81 -10.57 7.80
C GLY A 77 -2.41 -10.99 7.32
N TYR A 78 -1.91 -10.38 6.24
CA TYR A 78 -0.54 -10.58 5.77
C TYR A 78 0.45 -9.99 6.79
N LEU A 79 1.28 -10.86 7.35
CA LEU A 79 2.39 -10.45 8.21
C LEU A 79 3.59 -10.06 7.35
N MET A 80 4.21 -8.93 7.68
CA MET A 80 5.44 -8.51 7.02
C MET A 80 6.48 -8.03 8.01
N LYS A 81 7.73 -8.09 7.55
CA LYS A 81 8.87 -7.50 8.24
C LYS A 81 9.36 -6.31 7.42
N THR A 82 9.37 -5.13 8.03
CA THR A 82 9.94 -3.91 7.44
C THR A 82 11.46 -4.02 7.31
N ALA A 83 12.08 -3.11 6.55
CA ALA A 83 13.53 -3.12 6.33
C ALA A 83 14.34 -2.94 7.63
N ASP A 84 13.81 -2.18 8.60
CA ASP A 84 14.39 -1.99 9.94
C ASP A 84 14.06 -3.14 10.93
N GLY A 85 13.26 -4.12 10.48
CA GLY A 85 13.02 -5.36 11.19
C GLY A 85 11.79 -5.40 12.09
N LYS A 86 10.95 -4.36 12.09
CA LYS A 86 9.63 -4.35 12.75
C LYS A 86 8.71 -5.38 12.09
N ILE A 87 7.95 -6.11 12.91
CA ILE A 87 6.93 -7.06 12.46
C ILE A 87 5.57 -6.35 12.56
N LEU A 88 4.79 -6.43 11.49
CA LEU A 88 3.41 -5.93 11.37
C LEU A 88 2.48 -7.09 11.02
#